data_AF-A0A529ZWV7-F1
#
_entry.id   AF-A0A529ZWV7-F1
#
_cell.length_a   1.000
_cell.length_b   1.000
_cell.length_c   1.000
_cell.angle_alpha   90.00
_cell.angle_beta   90.00
_cell.angle_gamma   90.00
#
_symmetry.space_group_name_H-M   'P 1'
#
loop_
_entity.id
_entity.type
_entity.pdbx_description
1 polymer ?
#
loop_
_entity_poly.entity_id
_entity_poly.type
_entity_poly.pdbx_seq_one_letter_code
_entity_poly.pdbx_strand_id
1 'polypeptide(L)'
;LKMELLLACGQRDKALRTFETCRSVLRKEFGVDVSAETRALWQSLLSSTEPSSDLHTANGAIAGQRSGRPSIVVADIVNLTGQRGDDFFAKGLVHDITTALSEVADYIVLSALEKNGEEPRAPAGLRARYTLKGSIQRSGDELRVNIQLVDAADGRNVWAQKFDDHSENALAFQDRIAQSVVLAVSLELQLTNWKVRDKSPPGPPEVRRLVNEALMKYFEMTRDSLLVSKGLAEKALLLAPDNVRAKRTLSIATTMGVAFGALPFAQEHIDRAIELAEDSVRAVPDDEIARCILSFAYECDGRIDEAIVQCQHAISLNPSYPSGHGDISMLFALRGQVSEA
;
A
#
# COMPACT_ATOMS: atom_id res chain seq x y z
N LEU A 1 -6.90 22.22 11.97
CA LEU A 1 -6.45 20.84 11.67
C LEU A 1 -6.35 20.47 10.18
N LYS A 2 -7.44 20.20 9.44
CA LYS A 2 -7.35 19.71 8.04
C LYS A 2 -6.68 20.70 7.08
N MET A 3 -6.95 22.00 7.21
CA MET A 3 -6.28 23.02 6.40
C MET A 3 -4.79 23.13 6.70
N GLU A 4 -4.38 23.10 7.97
CA GLU A 4 -2.97 23.16 8.38
C GLU A 4 -2.18 21.94 7.89
N LEU A 5 -2.80 20.75 7.95
CA LEU A 5 -2.25 19.52 7.36
C LEU A 5 -2.05 19.65 5.84
N LEU A 6 -3.02 20.20 5.12
CA LEU A 6 -2.89 20.44 3.68
C LEU A 6 -1.79 21.45 3.37
N LEU A 7 -1.56 22.44 4.23
CA LEU A 7 -0.48 23.42 4.09
C LEU A 7 0.89 22.82 4.41
N ALA A 8 1.00 22.01 5.46
CA ALA A 8 2.23 21.27 5.77
C ALA A 8 2.64 20.32 4.63
N CYS A 9 1.67 19.85 3.85
CA CYS A 9 1.88 19.06 2.64
C CYS A 9 2.06 19.88 1.35
N GLY A 10 2.17 21.22 1.43
CA GLY A 10 2.34 22.11 0.27
C GLY A 10 1.13 22.23 -0.65
N GLN A 11 -0.05 21.73 -0.26
CA GLN A 11 -1.25 21.66 -1.10
C GLN A 11 -2.14 22.89 -0.91
N ARG A 12 -1.61 24.08 -1.22
CA ARG A 12 -2.27 25.38 -0.98
C ARG A 12 -3.65 25.52 -1.63
N ASP A 13 -3.79 25.13 -2.90
CA ASP A 13 -5.06 25.21 -3.62
C ASP A 13 -6.15 24.31 -3.03
N LYS A 14 -5.76 23.20 -2.41
CA LYS A 14 -6.70 22.33 -1.69
C LYS A 14 -7.04 22.90 -0.32
N ALA A 15 -6.09 23.54 0.36
CA ALA A 15 -6.37 24.25 1.60
C ALA A 15 -7.38 25.39 1.39
N LEU A 16 -7.23 26.18 0.31
CA LEU A 16 -8.16 27.26 -0.04
C LEU A 16 -9.58 26.75 -0.35
N ARG A 17 -9.72 25.70 -1.17
CA ARG A 17 -11.02 25.06 -1.45
C ARG A 17 -11.66 24.45 -0.20
N THR A 18 -10.83 23.89 0.69
CA THR A 18 -11.31 23.33 1.96
C THR A 18 -11.85 24.42 2.88
N PHE A 19 -11.23 25.60 2.90
CA PHE A 19 -11.75 26.76 3.64
C PHE A 19 -13.11 27.21 3.12
N GLU A 20 -13.25 27.38 1.81
CA GLU A 20 -14.49 27.84 1.20
C GLU A 20 -15.64 26.86 1.45
N THR A 21 -15.33 25.56 1.38
CA THR A 21 -16.27 24.48 1.70
C THR A 21 -16.67 24.53 3.17
N CYS A 22 -15.71 24.65 4.09
CA CYS A 22 -15.97 24.74 5.53
C CYS A 22 -16.83 25.97 5.88
N ARG A 23 -16.50 27.13 5.32
CA ARG A 23 -17.27 28.37 5.49
C ARG A 23 -18.69 28.26 4.94
N SER A 24 -18.85 27.65 3.77
CA SER A 24 -20.16 27.44 3.15
C SER A 24 -21.07 26.55 4.01
N VAL A 25 -20.53 25.44 4.52
CA VAL A 25 -21.27 24.51 5.39
C VAL A 25 -21.63 25.17 6.73
N LEU A 26 -20.69 25.84 7.39
CA LEU A 26 -20.95 26.51 8.67
C LEU A 26 -22.04 27.59 8.55
N ARG A 27 -22.00 28.37 7.47
CA ARG A 27 -22.99 29.41 7.23
C ARG A 27 -24.37 28.83 6.87
N LYS A 28 -24.40 27.74 6.10
CA LYS A 28 -25.65 27.12 5.64
C LYS A 28 -26.35 26.32 6.73
N GLU A 29 -25.60 25.57 7.53
CA GLU A 29 -26.17 24.62 8.50
C GLU A 29 -26.26 25.20 9.91
N PHE A 30 -25.37 26.12 10.26
CA PHE A 30 -25.27 26.63 11.63
C PHE A 30 -25.43 28.15 11.72
N GLY A 31 -25.58 28.86 10.59
CA GLY A 31 -25.78 30.31 10.56
C GLY A 31 -24.59 31.12 11.09
N VAL A 32 -23.46 30.47 11.37
CA VAL A 32 -22.26 31.07 11.94
C VAL A 32 -21.14 31.15 10.90
N ASP A 33 -20.26 32.13 11.06
CA ASP A 33 -19.07 32.26 10.23
C ASP A 33 -17.88 31.50 10.82
N VAL A 34 -16.84 31.28 10.01
CA VAL A 34 -15.59 30.63 10.46
C VAL A 34 -14.92 31.40 11.61
N SER A 35 -14.21 30.67 12.47
CA SER A 35 -13.51 31.25 13.62
C SER A 35 -12.45 32.27 13.21
N ALA A 36 -12.07 33.17 14.14
CA ALA A 36 -11.08 34.21 13.89
C ALA A 36 -9.71 33.61 13.51
N GLU A 37 -9.32 32.50 14.13
CA GLU A 37 -8.09 31.76 13.87
C GLU A 37 -8.10 31.18 12.45
N THR A 38 -9.21 30.57 12.04
CA THR A 38 -9.38 29.98 10.71
C THR A 38 -9.36 31.06 9.62
N ARG A 39 -9.94 32.24 9.91
CA ARG A 39 -9.93 33.41 9.03
C ARG A 39 -8.52 34.02 8.90
N ALA A 40 -7.78 34.12 10.00
CA ALA A 40 -6.40 34.61 10.02
C ALA A 40 -5.45 33.69 9.23
N LEU A 41 -5.62 32.37 9.39
CA LEU A 41 -4.88 31.38 8.61
C LEU A 41 -5.15 31.56 7.11
N TRP A 42 -6.40 31.75 6.70
CA TRP A 42 -6.73 32.02 5.30
C TRP A 42 -6.10 33.33 4.79
N GLN A 43 -6.08 34.40 5.59
CA GLN A 43 -5.54 35.70 5.15
C GLN A 43 -4.04 35.62 4.87
N SER A 44 -3.31 34.85 5.67
CA SER A 44 -1.90 34.55 5.41
C SER A 44 -1.68 33.80 4.08
N LEU A 45 -2.68 33.03 3.63
CA LEU A 45 -2.67 32.30 2.35
C LEU A 45 -3.03 33.15 1.14
N LEU A 46 -3.47 34.40 1.31
CA LEU A 46 -3.59 35.33 0.19
C LEU A 46 -2.39 36.26 0.07
N SER A 47 -1.71 36.55 1.19
CA SER A 47 -0.63 37.53 1.22
C SER A 47 0.75 36.98 0.84
N SER A 48 0.97 35.66 0.83
CA SER A 48 2.26 35.09 0.39
C SER A 48 2.28 34.86 -1.13
N THR A 49 2.45 35.93 -1.89
CA THR A 49 3.00 35.90 -3.25
C THR A 49 4.52 35.72 -3.14
N GLU A 50 5.06 34.57 -3.56
CA GLU A 50 6.52 34.48 -3.73
C GLU A 50 6.97 35.32 -4.94
N PRO A 51 8.10 36.05 -4.83
CA PRO A 51 8.71 36.71 -5.96
C PRO A 51 9.35 35.68 -6.90
N SER A 52 9.18 35.91 -8.19
CA SER A 52 9.94 35.27 -9.28
C SER A 52 11.44 35.23 -8.96
N SER A 53 12.04 34.04 -8.98
CA SER A 53 13.50 33.89 -9.11
C SER A 53 13.84 33.04 -10.33
N ASP A 54 14.51 33.70 -11.26
CA ASP A 54 15.15 33.13 -12.44
C ASP A 54 16.37 32.27 -12.06
N LEU A 55 16.48 31.13 -12.76
CA LEU A 55 17.68 30.46 -13.29
C LEU A 55 18.97 30.39 -12.44
N HIS A 56 19.28 29.16 -11.96
CA HIS A 56 20.56 28.40 -12.00
C HIS A 56 20.50 27.34 -10.87
N THR A 57 20.81 26.04 -10.98
CA THR A 57 21.71 25.26 -11.85
C THR A 57 21.26 23.79 -11.77
N ALA A 58 21.60 22.99 -12.78
CA ALA A 58 21.31 21.56 -12.90
C ALA A 58 21.61 20.74 -11.62
N ASN A 59 20.57 20.16 -11.04
CA ASN A 59 20.67 18.89 -10.33
C ASN A 59 19.35 18.13 -10.51
N GLY A 60 19.45 16.87 -10.97
CA GLY A 60 18.29 16.06 -11.36
C GLY A 60 17.35 15.81 -10.19
N ALA A 61 16.26 16.58 -10.12
CA ALA A 61 15.19 16.37 -9.15
C ALA A 61 14.40 15.11 -9.51
N ILE A 62 14.15 14.26 -8.51
CA ILE A 62 13.30 13.08 -8.63
C ILE A 62 11.88 13.55 -8.95
N ALA A 63 11.27 13.01 -9.99
CA ALA A 63 9.96 13.44 -10.50
C ALA A 63 8.86 13.45 -9.41
N GLY A 64 8.95 12.50 -8.47
CA GLY A 64 8.01 12.34 -7.36
C GLY A 64 8.08 13.46 -6.31
N GLN A 65 9.16 14.25 -6.26
CA GLN A 65 9.24 15.38 -5.32
C GLN A 65 8.32 16.54 -5.70
N ARG A 66 7.87 16.64 -6.96
CA ARG A 66 6.96 17.72 -7.40
C ARG A 66 5.47 17.41 -7.22
N SER A 67 5.08 16.14 -7.04
CA SER A 67 3.67 15.74 -6.89
C SER A 67 3.32 15.12 -5.53
N GLY A 68 4.32 14.79 -4.71
CA GLY A 68 4.14 14.04 -3.47
C GLY A 68 3.74 12.57 -3.66
N ARG A 69 3.56 12.10 -4.91
CA ARG A 69 3.23 10.71 -5.23
C ARG A 69 4.49 9.92 -5.59
N PRO A 70 4.61 8.65 -5.18
CA PRO A 70 5.70 7.80 -5.63
C PRO A 70 5.65 7.65 -7.15
N SER A 71 6.81 7.73 -7.80
CA SER A 71 6.95 7.53 -9.25
C SER A 71 7.63 6.21 -9.54
N ILE A 72 7.13 5.49 -10.55
CA ILE A 72 7.59 4.16 -10.93
C ILE A 72 7.97 4.19 -12.41
N VAL A 73 9.05 3.51 -12.78
CA VAL A 73 9.37 3.20 -14.18
C VAL A 73 9.49 1.69 -14.32
N VAL A 74 8.97 1.15 -15.43
CA VAL A 74 9.19 -0.24 -15.83
C VAL A 74 10.37 -0.25 -16.80
N ALA A 75 11.49 -0.83 -16.36
CA ALA A 75 12.68 -1.03 -17.19
C ALA A 75 12.55 -2.31 -18.02
N ASP A 76 13.46 -2.47 -18.98
CA ASP A 76 13.50 -3.65 -19.82
C ASP A 76 13.65 -4.93 -18.99
N ILE A 77 12.94 -5.97 -19.43
CA ILE A 77 13.06 -7.32 -18.88
C ILE A 77 14.10 -8.06 -19.71
N VAL A 78 15.21 -8.43 -19.09
CA VAL A 78 16.36 -9.01 -19.80
C VAL A 78 16.10 -10.47 -20.16
N ASN A 79 16.16 -10.80 -21.45
CA ASN A 79 16.18 -12.18 -21.90
C ASN A 79 17.57 -12.80 -21.66
N LEU A 80 17.65 -13.77 -20.75
CA LEU A 80 18.91 -14.42 -20.37
C LEU A 80 19.22 -15.67 -21.20
N THR A 81 18.30 -16.16 -22.04
CA THR A 81 18.53 -17.34 -22.90
C THR A 81 18.92 -16.99 -24.33
N GLY A 82 18.70 -15.75 -24.76
CA GLY A 82 18.99 -15.31 -26.13
C GLY A 82 18.07 -15.91 -27.19
N GLN A 83 16.97 -16.55 -26.79
CA GLN A 83 15.95 -17.02 -27.74
C GLN A 83 15.11 -15.83 -28.23
N ARG A 84 15.14 -15.56 -29.55
CA ARG A 84 14.44 -14.39 -30.15
C ARG A 84 12.95 -14.32 -29.84
N GLY A 85 12.28 -15.46 -29.65
CA GLY A 85 10.85 -15.49 -29.29
C GLY A 85 10.58 -14.85 -27.92
N ASP A 86 11.50 -15.00 -26.97
CA ASP A 86 11.35 -14.48 -25.62
C ASP A 86 11.60 -12.96 -25.54
N ASP A 87 12.25 -12.35 -26.55
CA ASP A 87 12.40 -10.89 -26.63
C ASP A 87 11.05 -10.19 -26.83
N PHE A 88 10.16 -10.78 -27.63
CA PHE A 88 8.80 -10.27 -27.83
C PHE A 88 7.96 -10.45 -26.56
N PHE A 89 8.10 -11.60 -25.89
CA PHE A 89 7.45 -11.83 -24.60
C PHE A 89 7.91 -10.81 -23.55
N ALA A 90 9.21 -10.52 -23.48
CA ALA A 90 9.79 -9.52 -22.58
C ALA A 90 9.19 -8.12 -22.81
N LYS A 91 9.14 -7.69 -24.08
CA LYS A 91 8.57 -6.39 -24.46
C LYS A 91 7.07 -6.31 -24.18
N GLY A 92 6.32 -7.38 -24.49
CA GLY A 92 4.89 -7.47 -24.17
C GLY A 92 4.66 -7.35 -22.67
N LEU A 93 5.44 -8.08 -21.87
CA LEU A 93 5.32 -8.04 -20.41
C LEU A 93 5.63 -6.65 -19.83
N VAL A 94 6.63 -5.94 -20.36
CA VAL A 94 6.89 -4.54 -19.99
C VAL A 94 5.68 -3.66 -20.30
N HIS A 95 5.07 -3.83 -21.48
CA HIS A 95 3.88 -3.08 -21.88
C HIS A 95 2.68 -3.38 -20.97
N ASP A 96 2.40 -4.65 -20.69
CA ASP A 96 1.25 -5.08 -19.89
C ASP A 96 1.38 -4.60 -18.44
N ILE A 97 2.58 -4.72 -17.84
CA ILE A 97 2.85 -4.19 -16.50
C ILE A 97 2.71 -2.66 -16.49
N THR A 98 3.25 -1.96 -17.49
CA THR A 98 3.15 -0.50 -17.59
C THR A 98 1.70 -0.05 -17.68
N THR A 99 0.91 -0.72 -18.52
CA THR A 99 -0.52 -0.45 -18.72
C THR A 99 -1.28 -0.70 -17.42
N ALA A 100 -1.12 -1.86 -16.80
CA ALA A 100 -1.83 -2.22 -15.58
C ALA A 100 -1.47 -1.34 -14.38
N LEU A 101 -0.19 -0.93 -14.26
CA LEU A 101 0.22 0.05 -13.24
C LEU A 101 -0.37 1.44 -13.51
N SER A 102 -0.56 1.83 -14.78
CA SER A 102 -1.06 3.16 -15.14
C SER A 102 -2.53 3.38 -14.79
N GLU A 103 -3.28 2.30 -14.53
CA GLU A 103 -4.68 2.35 -14.12
C GLU A 103 -4.87 2.76 -12.63
N VAL A 104 -3.80 2.70 -11.83
CA VAL A 104 -3.85 2.99 -10.39
C VAL A 104 -3.45 4.44 -10.10
N ALA A 105 -4.32 5.18 -9.41
CA ALA A 105 -4.16 6.62 -9.18
C ALA A 105 -3.15 7.00 -8.07
N ASP A 106 -2.69 6.03 -7.27
CA ASP A 106 -1.87 6.25 -6.07
C ASP A 106 -0.40 6.58 -6.37
N TYR A 107 0.07 6.25 -7.58
CA TYR A 107 1.43 6.51 -8.04
C TYR A 107 1.43 7.05 -9.47
N ILE A 108 2.60 7.48 -9.93
CA ILE A 108 2.81 7.97 -11.30
C ILE A 108 3.72 6.99 -12.04
N VAL A 109 3.22 6.41 -13.12
CA VAL A 109 4.03 5.58 -14.01
C VAL A 109 4.71 6.49 -15.04
N LEU A 110 6.04 6.45 -15.09
CA LEU A 110 6.83 7.15 -16.08
C LEU A 110 7.08 6.22 -17.26
N SER A 111 6.78 6.70 -18.46
CA SER A 111 7.19 6.00 -19.68
C SER A 111 8.72 6.02 -19.80
N ALA A 112 9.30 4.85 -20.02
CA ALA A 112 10.71 4.71 -20.30
C ALA A 112 10.93 5.11 -21.78
N LEU A 113 11.69 6.18 -22.03
CA LEU A 113 12.05 6.54 -23.41
C LEU A 113 13.28 5.73 -23.80
N GLU A 114 13.11 4.81 -24.76
CA GLU A 114 14.25 4.13 -25.38
C GLU A 114 15.14 5.18 -26.06
N LYS A 115 16.36 5.36 -25.54
CA LYS A 115 17.43 6.03 -26.27
C LYS A 115 18.46 4.98 -26.68
N ASN A 116 18.46 4.63 -27.96
CA ASN A 116 19.57 4.01 -28.69
C ASN A 116 20.45 3.03 -27.89
N GLY A 117 19.87 1.95 -27.36
CA GLY A 117 20.64 0.85 -26.75
C GLY A 117 21.28 1.15 -25.39
N GLU A 118 20.92 2.26 -24.73
CA GLU A 118 21.22 2.50 -23.31
C GLU A 118 20.03 2.11 -22.42
N GLU A 119 20.30 1.85 -21.12
CA GLU A 119 19.27 1.54 -20.13
C GLU A 119 18.07 2.51 -20.22
N PRO A 120 16.82 2.03 -20.17
CA PRO A 120 15.65 2.88 -20.21
C PRO A 120 15.70 3.90 -19.07
N ARG A 121 15.98 5.15 -19.42
CA ARG A 121 16.01 6.26 -18.49
C ARG A 121 14.71 7.01 -18.62
N ALA A 122 14.11 7.35 -17.48
CA ALA A 122 13.02 8.33 -17.46
C ALA A 122 13.47 9.62 -18.17
N PRO A 123 12.55 10.39 -18.79
CA PRO A 123 12.86 11.54 -19.63
C PRO A 123 13.90 12.45 -18.97
N ALA A 124 14.83 13.02 -19.75
CA ALA A 124 15.93 13.82 -19.21
C ALA A 124 15.42 14.85 -18.18
N GLY A 125 15.77 14.65 -16.90
CA GLY A 125 15.34 15.49 -15.77
C GLY A 125 14.29 14.86 -14.83
N LEU A 126 13.60 13.79 -15.22
CA LEU A 126 12.75 12.99 -14.33
C LEU A 126 13.51 11.72 -13.94
N ARG A 127 13.81 11.53 -12.65
CA ARG A 127 14.16 10.20 -12.11
C ARG A 127 12.93 9.61 -11.43
N ALA A 128 12.57 8.37 -11.78
CA ALA A 128 11.59 7.61 -11.02
C ALA A 128 12.14 7.33 -9.62
N ARG A 129 11.26 7.30 -8.61
CA ARG A 129 11.66 6.85 -7.27
C ARG A 129 11.86 5.34 -7.24
N TYR A 130 11.02 4.60 -7.94
CA TYR A 130 11.11 3.15 -8.02
C TYR A 130 11.32 2.68 -9.45
N THR A 131 12.13 1.64 -9.60
CA THR A 131 12.36 0.96 -10.88
C THR A 131 11.93 -0.49 -10.75
N LEU A 132 11.01 -0.90 -11.61
CA LEU A 132 10.66 -2.30 -11.80
C LEU A 132 11.54 -2.86 -12.91
N LYS A 133 12.26 -3.93 -12.61
CA LYS A 133 13.15 -4.61 -13.57
C LYS A 133 13.00 -6.11 -13.47
N GLY A 134 13.43 -6.82 -14.50
CA GLY A 134 13.29 -8.27 -14.49
C GLY A 134 14.17 -9.01 -15.46
N SER A 135 13.99 -10.32 -15.47
CA SER A 135 14.65 -11.23 -16.41
C SER A 135 13.74 -12.39 -16.79
N ILE A 136 13.90 -12.89 -18.01
CA ILE A 136 13.27 -14.12 -18.50
C ILE A 136 14.34 -15.18 -18.73
N GLN A 137 14.02 -16.41 -18.33
CA GLN A 137 14.78 -17.61 -18.62
C GLN A 137 13.85 -18.68 -19.15
N ARG A 138 14.32 -19.49 -20.10
CA ARG A 138 13.58 -20.60 -20.69
C ARG A 138 14.40 -21.88 -20.66
N SER A 139 13.75 -22.99 -20.35
CA SER A 139 14.31 -24.33 -20.44
C SER A 139 13.27 -25.28 -21.04
N GLY A 140 13.44 -25.64 -22.31
CA GLY A 140 12.40 -26.35 -23.06
C GLY A 140 11.11 -25.52 -23.14
N ASP A 141 10.02 -26.08 -22.64
CA ASP A 141 8.70 -25.43 -22.59
C ASP A 141 8.46 -24.64 -21.30
N GLU A 142 9.37 -24.68 -20.33
CA GLU A 142 9.27 -23.92 -19.09
C GLU A 142 9.82 -22.50 -19.26
N LEU A 143 9.04 -21.52 -18.81
CA LEU A 143 9.40 -20.11 -18.74
C LEU A 143 9.47 -19.66 -17.29
N ARG A 144 10.58 -19.02 -16.93
CA ARG A 144 10.82 -18.40 -15.63
C ARG A 144 10.97 -16.91 -15.80
N VAL A 145 10.19 -16.15 -15.05
CA VAL A 145 10.26 -14.69 -14.98
C VAL A 145 10.62 -14.26 -13.58
N ASN A 146 11.65 -13.44 -13.43
CA ASN A 146 11.98 -12.76 -12.18
C ASN A 146 11.66 -11.29 -12.33
N ILE A 147 10.89 -10.73 -11.39
CA ILE A 147 10.58 -9.30 -11.33
C ILE A 147 11.02 -8.74 -9.97
N GLN A 148 11.57 -7.53 -9.97
CA GLN A 148 12.03 -6.83 -8.78
C GLN A 148 11.62 -5.36 -8.83
N LEU A 149 11.14 -4.83 -7.71
CA LEU A 149 10.93 -3.41 -7.46
C LEU A 149 12.10 -2.89 -6.62
N VAL A 150 12.80 -1.88 -7.13
CA VAL A 150 13.99 -1.29 -6.49
C VAL A 150 13.74 0.18 -6.18
N ASP A 151 14.09 0.64 -4.99
CA ASP A 151 14.15 2.07 -4.67
C ASP A 151 15.43 2.66 -5.31
N ALA A 152 15.27 3.63 -6.19
CA ALA A 152 16.36 4.26 -6.92
C ALA A 152 17.19 5.21 -6.04
N ALA A 153 16.69 5.59 -4.85
CA ALA A 153 17.40 6.47 -3.93
C ALA A 153 18.62 5.79 -3.29
N ASP A 154 18.48 4.53 -2.87
CA ASP A 154 19.51 3.77 -2.16
C ASP A 154 19.83 2.40 -2.81
N GLY A 155 19.13 2.03 -3.88
CA GLY A 155 19.31 0.77 -4.60
C GLY A 155 18.69 -0.44 -3.88
N ARG A 156 17.92 -0.24 -2.82
CA ARG A 156 17.34 -1.33 -2.04
C ARG A 156 16.25 -2.04 -2.82
N ASN A 157 16.28 -3.38 -2.82
CA ASN A 157 15.15 -4.18 -3.29
C ASN A 157 13.99 -4.07 -2.30
N VAL A 158 12.88 -3.50 -2.76
CA VAL A 158 11.64 -3.34 -1.99
C VAL A 158 10.83 -4.62 -2.06
N TRP A 159 10.75 -5.22 -3.25
CA TRP A 159 9.99 -6.44 -3.49
C TRP A 159 10.59 -7.25 -4.65
N ALA A 160 10.50 -8.57 -4.56
CA ALA A 160 10.90 -9.47 -5.62
C ALA A 160 9.98 -10.69 -5.69
N GLN A 161 9.73 -11.16 -6.91
CA GLN A 161 9.02 -12.41 -7.12
C GLN A 161 9.53 -13.14 -8.36
N LYS A 162 9.53 -14.47 -8.22
CA LYS A 162 9.76 -15.42 -9.29
C LYS A 162 8.43 -16.02 -9.70
N PHE A 163 8.23 -16.15 -11.01
CA PHE A 163 7.08 -16.78 -11.65
C PHE A 163 7.60 -17.88 -12.56
N ASP A 164 6.97 -19.04 -12.53
CA ASP A 164 7.31 -20.20 -13.33
C ASP A 164 6.02 -20.70 -14.00
N ASP A 165 6.05 -20.96 -15.32
CA ASP A 165 4.91 -21.51 -16.07
C ASP A 165 5.34 -22.17 -17.38
N HIS A 166 4.40 -22.82 -18.07
CA HIS A 166 4.61 -23.34 -19.42
C HIS A 166 4.37 -22.28 -20.50
N SER A 167 5.22 -22.30 -21.51
CA SER A 167 5.25 -21.30 -22.57
C SER A 167 4.07 -21.32 -23.54
N GLU A 168 3.34 -22.43 -23.62
CA GLU A 168 2.11 -22.54 -24.42
C GLU A 168 1.02 -21.58 -23.93
N ASN A 169 1.07 -21.18 -22.65
CA ASN A 169 0.14 -20.25 -22.02
C ASN A 169 0.70 -18.83 -21.90
N ALA A 170 1.66 -18.45 -22.76
CA ALA A 170 2.42 -17.20 -22.63
C ALA A 170 1.56 -15.95 -22.36
N LEU A 171 0.47 -15.73 -23.09
CA LEU A 171 -0.39 -14.55 -22.88
C LEU A 171 -1.07 -14.57 -21.50
N ALA A 172 -1.70 -15.69 -21.14
CA ALA A 172 -2.31 -15.84 -19.82
C ALA A 172 -1.26 -15.75 -18.70
N PHE A 173 -0.02 -16.17 -18.97
CA PHE A 173 1.09 -16.00 -18.04
C PHE A 173 1.48 -14.54 -17.87
N GLN A 174 1.55 -13.76 -18.96
CA GLN A 174 1.78 -12.31 -18.92
C GLN A 174 0.72 -11.59 -18.09
N ASP A 175 -0.56 -11.87 -18.34
CA ASP A 175 -1.68 -11.30 -17.60
C ASP A 175 -1.57 -11.56 -16.09
N ARG A 176 -1.26 -12.81 -15.71
CA ARG A 176 -1.09 -13.20 -14.30
C ARG A 176 0.11 -12.51 -13.65
N ILE A 177 1.22 -12.36 -14.36
CA ILE A 177 2.39 -11.63 -13.86
C ILE A 177 2.02 -10.17 -13.67
N ALA A 178 1.42 -9.52 -14.67
CA ALA A 178 1.04 -8.10 -14.62
C ALA A 178 0.10 -7.83 -13.43
N GLN A 179 -0.95 -8.62 -13.27
CA GLN A 179 -1.87 -8.49 -12.14
C GLN A 179 -1.17 -8.68 -10.78
N SER A 180 -0.32 -9.71 -10.67
CA SER A 180 0.43 -9.98 -9.43
C SER A 180 1.39 -8.85 -9.08
N VAL A 181 2.04 -8.26 -10.09
CA VAL A 181 2.94 -7.11 -9.93
C VAL A 181 2.18 -5.88 -9.46
N VAL A 182 1.04 -5.53 -10.07
CA VAL A 182 0.24 -4.36 -9.66
C VAL A 182 -0.21 -4.48 -8.20
N LEU A 183 -0.72 -5.66 -7.82
CA LEU A 183 -1.14 -5.94 -6.45
C LEU A 183 0.02 -5.80 -5.46
N ALA A 184 1.18 -6.39 -5.78
CA ALA A 184 2.34 -6.31 -4.91
C ALA A 184 2.88 -4.88 -4.79
N VAL A 185 3.07 -4.19 -5.91
CA VAL A 185 3.59 -2.81 -5.94
C VAL A 185 2.68 -1.88 -5.14
N SER A 186 1.36 -1.97 -5.33
CA SER A 186 0.41 -1.11 -4.62
C SER A 186 0.51 -1.29 -3.10
N LEU A 187 0.58 -2.54 -2.63
CA LEU A 187 0.74 -2.85 -1.20
C LEU A 187 2.09 -2.38 -0.65
N GLU A 188 3.19 -2.64 -1.35
CA GLU A 188 4.52 -2.27 -0.88
C GLU A 188 4.68 -0.75 -0.77
N LEU A 189 4.08 0.00 -1.69
CA LEU A 189 4.08 1.46 -1.62
C LEU A 189 3.22 1.99 -0.46
N GLN A 190 2.07 1.37 -0.18
CA GLN A 190 1.27 1.68 0.99
C GLN A 190 2.03 1.40 2.30
N LEU A 191 2.63 0.21 2.43
CA LEU A 191 3.42 -0.16 3.62
C LEU A 191 4.62 0.78 3.80
N THR A 192 5.30 1.14 2.71
CA THR A 192 6.41 2.10 2.73
C THR A 192 5.96 3.48 3.21
N ASN A 193 4.77 3.93 2.80
CA ASN A 193 4.19 5.18 3.27
C ASN A 193 3.89 5.15 4.78
N TRP A 194 3.48 3.99 5.31
CA TRP A 194 3.32 3.77 6.75
C TRP A 194 4.63 3.49 7.48
N LYS A 195 5.77 3.48 6.77
CA LYS A 195 7.09 3.12 7.30
C LYS A 195 7.10 1.73 7.96
N VAL A 196 6.35 0.80 7.38
CA VAL A 196 6.23 -0.59 7.81
C VAL A 196 6.77 -1.49 6.71
N ARG A 197 7.22 -2.67 7.10
CA ARG A 197 7.59 -3.74 6.17
C ARG A 197 6.82 -5.00 6.54
N ASP A 198 6.35 -5.73 5.53
CA ASP A 198 5.87 -7.08 5.78
C ASP A 198 7.04 -8.02 6.09
N LYS A 199 7.05 -8.56 7.30
CA LYS A 199 8.08 -9.49 7.80
C LYS A 199 7.68 -10.95 7.65
N SER A 200 6.42 -11.21 7.28
CA SER A 200 5.92 -12.57 7.10
C SER A 200 6.60 -13.28 5.93
N PRO A 201 6.98 -14.56 6.07
CA PRO A 201 7.52 -15.33 4.97
C PRO A 201 6.57 -15.32 3.78
N PRO A 202 7.08 -15.09 2.56
CA PRO A 202 6.22 -15.11 1.40
C PRO A 202 5.75 -16.54 1.12
N GLY A 203 4.44 -16.73 0.93
CA GLY A 203 3.87 -18.00 0.49
C GLY A 203 4.15 -18.31 -0.99
N PRO A 204 3.63 -19.46 -1.49
CA PRO A 204 3.59 -19.78 -2.91
C PRO A 204 3.02 -18.61 -3.75
N PRO A 205 3.41 -18.44 -5.02
CA PRO A 205 2.98 -17.31 -5.84
C PRO A 205 1.47 -17.07 -5.84
N GLU A 206 0.67 -18.13 -5.95
CA GLU A 206 -0.78 -18.03 -5.96
C GLU A 206 -1.36 -17.62 -4.60
N VAL A 207 -0.84 -18.19 -3.50
CA VAL A 207 -1.21 -17.77 -2.14
C VAL A 207 -0.88 -16.29 -1.93
N ARG A 208 0.29 -15.85 -2.41
CA ARG A 208 0.69 -14.44 -2.30
C ARG A 208 -0.23 -13.53 -3.11
N ARG A 209 -0.62 -13.94 -4.32
CA ARG A 209 -1.59 -13.21 -5.16
C ARG A 209 -2.93 -13.07 -4.45
N LEU A 210 -3.49 -14.17 -3.95
CA LEU A 210 -4.76 -14.20 -3.21
C LEU A 210 -4.71 -13.31 -1.97
N VAL A 211 -3.64 -13.38 -1.18
CA VAL A 211 -3.48 -12.55 0.02
C VAL A 211 -3.33 -11.07 -0.34
N ASN A 212 -2.57 -10.75 -1.39
CA ASN A 212 -2.46 -9.36 -1.85
C ASN A 212 -3.81 -8.82 -2.33
N GLU A 213 -4.56 -9.60 -3.10
CA GLU A 213 -5.90 -9.24 -3.57
C GLU A 213 -6.87 -9.06 -2.39
N ALA A 214 -6.82 -9.97 -1.40
CA ALA A 214 -7.60 -9.86 -0.17
C ALA A 214 -7.28 -8.57 0.60
N LEU A 215 -6.02 -8.18 0.71
CA LEU A 215 -5.61 -6.94 1.37
C LEU A 215 -6.07 -5.69 0.60
N MET A 216 -5.97 -5.69 -0.73
CA MET A 216 -6.50 -4.60 -1.55
C MET A 216 -8.01 -4.44 -1.35
N LYS A 217 -8.74 -5.56 -1.30
CA LYS A 217 -10.18 -5.56 -1.00
C LYS A 217 -10.49 -5.10 0.42
N TYR A 218 -9.66 -5.49 1.38
CA TYR A 218 -9.79 -5.02 2.75
C TYR A 218 -9.68 -3.48 2.83
N PHE A 219 -8.71 -2.87 2.13
CA PHE A 219 -8.51 -1.42 2.17
C PHE A 219 -9.63 -0.60 1.53
N GLU A 220 -10.53 -1.20 0.74
CA GLU A 220 -11.74 -0.53 0.23
C GLU A 220 -12.76 -0.24 1.36
N MET A 221 -12.73 -1.00 2.46
CA MET A 221 -13.57 -0.80 3.65
C MET A 221 -15.08 -0.67 3.37
N THR A 222 -15.57 -1.41 2.38
CA THR A 222 -17.02 -1.58 2.11
C THR A 222 -17.49 -2.96 2.55
N ARG A 223 -18.79 -3.13 2.83
CA ARG A 223 -19.38 -4.42 3.23
C ARG A 223 -19.03 -5.53 2.24
N ASP A 224 -19.24 -5.30 0.94
CA ASP A 224 -18.96 -6.29 -0.10
C ASP A 224 -17.46 -6.59 -0.20
N SER A 225 -16.61 -5.58 -0.14
CA SER A 225 -15.16 -5.76 -0.22
C SER A 225 -14.59 -6.57 0.94
N LEU A 226 -15.14 -6.43 2.15
CA LEU A 226 -14.73 -7.21 3.33
C LEU A 226 -15.11 -8.68 3.20
N LEU A 227 -16.30 -8.97 2.64
CA LEU A 227 -16.72 -10.35 2.34
C LEU A 227 -15.82 -11.00 1.28
N VAL A 228 -15.48 -10.24 0.23
CA VAL A 228 -14.53 -10.71 -0.81
C VAL A 228 -13.15 -10.95 -0.21
N SER A 229 -12.65 -10.01 0.61
CA SER A 229 -11.37 -10.14 1.31
C SER A 229 -11.31 -11.41 2.15
N LYS A 230 -12.34 -11.66 2.97
CA LYS A 230 -12.47 -12.87 3.78
C LYS A 230 -12.42 -14.12 2.90
N GLY A 231 -13.22 -14.18 1.84
CA GLY A 231 -13.27 -15.35 0.96
C GLY A 231 -11.95 -15.62 0.22
N LEU A 232 -11.21 -14.58 -0.16
CA LEU A 232 -9.88 -14.71 -0.75
C LEU A 232 -8.85 -15.22 0.26
N ALA A 233 -8.89 -14.74 1.51
CA ALA A 233 -8.02 -15.21 2.57
C ALA A 233 -8.31 -16.67 2.95
N GLU A 234 -9.58 -17.09 2.96
CA GLU A 234 -9.97 -18.50 3.13
C GLU A 234 -9.41 -19.39 2.02
N LYS A 235 -9.53 -18.97 0.76
CA LYS A 235 -8.93 -19.68 -0.38
C LYS A 235 -7.41 -19.79 -0.23
N ALA A 236 -6.74 -18.74 0.22
CA ALA A 236 -5.31 -18.76 0.46
C ALA A 236 -4.92 -19.80 1.53
N LEU A 237 -5.70 -19.90 2.62
CA LEU A 237 -5.47 -20.89 3.68
C LEU A 237 -5.83 -22.33 3.27
N LEU A 238 -6.76 -22.52 2.33
CA LEU A 238 -7.00 -23.85 1.74
C LEU A 238 -5.77 -24.36 0.99
N LEU A 239 -5.02 -23.47 0.32
CA LEU A 239 -3.81 -23.82 -0.43
C LEU A 239 -2.58 -23.93 0.47
N ALA A 240 -2.48 -23.09 1.50
CA ALA A 240 -1.38 -23.09 2.45
C ALA A 240 -1.88 -22.80 3.87
N PRO A 241 -2.30 -23.85 4.62
CA PRO A 241 -2.91 -23.69 5.95
C PRO A 241 -2.02 -22.97 6.97
N ASP A 242 -0.71 -23.08 6.85
CA ASP A 242 0.27 -22.45 7.75
C ASP A 242 0.74 -21.07 7.27
N ASN A 243 0.16 -20.52 6.21
CA ASN A 243 0.59 -19.22 5.71
C ASN A 243 0.22 -18.09 6.67
N VAL A 244 1.23 -17.56 7.38
CA VAL A 244 1.12 -16.47 8.36
C VAL A 244 0.35 -15.27 7.80
N ARG A 245 0.69 -14.84 6.58
CA ARG A 245 0.08 -13.67 5.96
C ARG A 245 -1.41 -13.88 5.69
N ALA A 246 -1.79 -15.08 5.22
CA ALA A 246 -3.19 -15.44 5.02
C ALA A 246 -3.97 -15.54 6.34
N LYS A 247 -3.37 -16.08 7.41
CA LYS A 247 -3.99 -16.15 8.75
C LYS A 247 -4.33 -14.75 9.28
N ARG A 248 -3.35 -13.83 9.31
CA ARG A 248 -3.61 -12.45 9.77
C ARG A 248 -4.60 -11.70 8.87
N THR A 249 -4.56 -11.93 7.54
CA THR A 249 -5.53 -11.32 6.61
C THR A 249 -6.94 -11.83 6.85
N LEU A 250 -7.12 -13.14 7.10
CA LEU A 250 -8.44 -13.69 7.44
C LEU A 250 -8.94 -13.14 8.79
N SER A 251 -8.05 -13.03 9.79
CA SER A 251 -8.40 -12.42 11.07
C SER A 251 -8.95 -11.01 10.89
N ILE A 252 -8.19 -10.11 10.25
CA ILE A 252 -8.61 -8.71 10.12
C ILE A 252 -9.84 -8.54 9.23
N ALA A 253 -9.97 -9.32 8.15
CA ALA A 253 -11.16 -9.27 7.29
C ALA A 253 -12.41 -9.74 8.03
N THR A 254 -12.28 -10.72 8.93
CA THR A 254 -13.40 -11.24 9.73
C THR A 254 -13.82 -10.23 10.79
N THR A 255 -12.88 -9.73 11.60
CA THR A 255 -13.17 -8.77 12.68
C THR A 255 -13.70 -7.45 12.12
N MET A 256 -13.12 -6.93 11.05
CA MET A 256 -13.62 -5.72 10.37
C MET A 256 -14.96 -5.98 9.68
N GLY A 257 -15.16 -7.18 9.14
CA GLY A 257 -16.46 -7.61 8.62
C GLY A 257 -17.55 -7.54 9.69
N VAL A 258 -17.26 -7.96 10.92
CA VAL A 258 -18.20 -7.84 12.05
C VAL A 258 -18.39 -6.37 12.45
N ALA A 259 -17.30 -5.62 12.64
CA ALA A 259 -17.34 -4.22 13.09
C ALA A 259 -18.10 -3.29 12.13
N PHE A 260 -17.97 -3.50 10.81
CA PHE A 260 -18.68 -2.74 9.77
C PHE A 260 -20.04 -3.37 9.39
N GLY A 261 -20.46 -4.40 10.11
CA GLY A 261 -21.74 -5.09 9.92
C GLY A 261 -21.85 -5.84 8.60
N ALA A 262 -20.76 -6.16 7.91
CA ALA A 262 -20.75 -7.05 6.75
C ALA A 262 -21.00 -8.51 7.14
N LEU A 263 -20.60 -8.89 8.36
CA LEU A 263 -20.83 -10.19 8.99
C LEU A 263 -21.64 -10.01 10.29
N PRO A 264 -22.52 -10.96 10.63
CA PRO A 264 -23.14 -10.98 11.95
C PRO A 264 -22.09 -11.27 13.02
N PHE A 265 -22.27 -10.70 14.20
CA PHE A 265 -21.47 -11.07 15.36
C PHE A 265 -21.77 -12.54 15.75
N ALA A 266 -20.73 -13.35 15.86
CA ALA A 266 -20.77 -14.69 16.42
C ALA A 266 -19.47 -14.94 17.17
N GLN A 267 -19.56 -15.37 18.43
CA GLN A 267 -18.39 -15.57 19.28
C GLN A 267 -17.34 -16.49 18.63
N GLU A 268 -17.79 -17.57 18.00
CA GLU A 268 -16.92 -18.51 17.28
C GLU A 268 -16.07 -17.83 16.19
N HIS A 269 -16.61 -16.83 15.48
CA HIS A 269 -15.86 -16.09 14.47
C HIS A 269 -14.79 -15.19 15.10
N ILE A 270 -15.08 -14.61 16.26
CA ILE A 270 -14.14 -13.77 17.01
C ILE A 270 -13.04 -14.63 17.61
N ASP A 271 -13.39 -15.75 18.27
CA ASP A 271 -12.44 -16.72 18.82
C ASP A 271 -11.50 -17.21 17.71
N ARG A 272 -12.05 -17.57 16.54
CA ARG A 272 -11.24 -18.02 15.41
C ARG A 272 -10.33 -16.92 14.86
N ALA A 273 -10.78 -15.66 14.82
CA ALA A 273 -9.94 -14.54 14.40
C ALA A 273 -8.79 -14.32 15.38
N ILE A 274 -9.07 -14.37 16.69
CA ILE A 274 -8.05 -14.30 17.75
C ILE A 274 -7.00 -15.41 17.56
N GLU A 275 -7.42 -16.66 17.40
CA GLU A 275 -6.49 -17.79 17.17
C GLU A 275 -5.57 -17.53 15.96
N LEU A 276 -6.13 -17.07 14.84
CA LEU A 276 -5.37 -16.79 13.62
C LEU A 276 -4.38 -15.63 13.81
N ALA A 277 -4.77 -14.60 14.55
CA ALA A 277 -3.90 -13.46 14.87
C ALA A 277 -2.79 -13.86 15.87
N GLU A 278 -3.12 -14.63 16.90
CA GLU A 278 -2.14 -15.17 17.86
C GLU A 278 -1.13 -16.09 17.19
N ASP A 279 -1.59 -16.99 16.31
CA ASP A 279 -0.73 -17.81 15.44
C ASP A 279 0.25 -16.94 14.66
N SER A 280 -0.23 -15.83 14.10
CA SER A 280 0.58 -14.95 13.26
C SER A 280 1.65 -14.22 14.09
N VAL A 281 1.28 -13.72 15.27
CA VAL A 281 2.21 -13.11 16.22
C VAL A 281 3.23 -14.13 16.75
N ARG A 282 2.82 -15.38 16.99
CA ARG A 282 3.76 -16.45 17.40
C ARG A 282 4.75 -16.80 16.30
N ALA A 283 4.31 -16.83 15.05
CA ALA A 283 5.17 -17.14 13.91
C ALA A 283 6.17 -16.01 13.60
N VAL A 284 5.75 -14.75 13.79
CA VAL A 284 6.60 -13.57 13.56
C VAL A 284 6.44 -12.58 14.73
N PRO A 285 7.19 -12.78 15.84
CA PRO A 285 7.01 -12.00 17.07
C PRO A 285 7.29 -10.49 16.93
N ASP A 286 8.07 -10.10 15.94
CA ASP A 286 8.42 -8.71 15.64
C ASP A 286 7.55 -8.10 14.54
N ASP A 287 6.43 -8.71 14.16
CA ASP A 287 5.47 -8.16 13.19
C ASP A 287 4.49 -7.18 13.87
N GLU A 288 4.74 -5.88 13.70
CA GLU A 288 3.87 -4.83 14.22
C GLU A 288 2.46 -4.84 13.61
N ILE A 289 2.30 -5.31 12.36
CA ILE A 289 0.99 -5.41 11.71
C ILE A 289 0.17 -6.51 12.39
N ALA A 290 0.78 -7.69 12.59
CA ALA A 290 0.11 -8.80 13.25
C ALA A 290 -0.35 -8.45 14.68
N ARG A 291 0.43 -7.62 15.39
CA ARG A 291 0.07 -7.15 16.74
C ARG A 291 -1.12 -6.19 16.74
N CYS A 292 -1.18 -5.23 15.81
CA CYS A 292 -2.37 -4.37 15.65
C CYS A 292 -3.61 -5.19 15.27
N ILE A 293 -3.46 -6.19 14.39
CA ILE A 293 -4.57 -7.09 14.04
C ILE A 293 -5.05 -7.90 15.26
N LEU A 294 -4.14 -8.41 16.09
CA LEU A 294 -4.49 -9.12 17.32
C LEU A 294 -5.16 -8.19 18.34
N SER A 295 -4.67 -6.96 18.47
CA SER A 295 -5.30 -5.92 19.30
C SER A 295 -6.76 -5.73 18.93
N PHE A 296 -7.04 -5.54 17.64
CA PHE A 296 -8.40 -5.34 17.14
C PHE A 296 -9.29 -6.58 17.34
N ALA A 297 -8.72 -7.79 17.24
CA ALA A 297 -9.45 -9.02 17.55
C ALA A 297 -9.84 -9.11 19.04
N TYR A 298 -8.92 -8.77 19.95
CA TYR A 298 -9.23 -8.67 21.38
C TYR A 298 -10.25 -7.56 21.69
N GLU A 299 -10.18 -6.41 21.00
CA GLU A 299 -11.17 -5.35 21.13
C GLU A 299 -12.57 -5.85 20.77
N CYS A 300 -12.72 -6.58 19.65
CA CYS A 300 -14.00 -7.15 19.22
C CYS A 300 -14.57 -8.16 20.24
N ASP A 301 -13.72 -8.79 21.05
CA ASP A 301 -14.09 -9.70 22.13
C ASP A 301 -14.34 -8.98 23.48
N GLY A 302 -14.08 -7.66 23.54
CA GLY A 302 -14.18 -6.86 24.77
C GLY A 302 -12.97 -6.98 25.71
N ARG A 303 -11.88 -7.63 25.27
CA ARG A 303 -10.62 -7.82 25.99
C ARG A 303 -9.71 -6.59 25.85
N ILE A 304 -10.21 -5.44 26.32
CA ILE A 304 -9.60 -4.12 26.09
C ILE A 304 -8.18 -4.02 26.69
N ASP A 305 -7.95 -4.56 27.89
CA ASP A 305 -6.63 -4.49 28.52
C ASP A 305 -5.59 -5.30 27.72
N GLU A 306 -5.94 -6.50 27.21
CA GLU A 306 -5.05 -7.26 26.34
C GLU A 306 -4.82 -6.59 24.98
N ALA A 307 -5.83 -5.93 24.42
CA ALA A 307 -5.71 -5.15 23.20
C ALA A 307 -4.69 -4.01 23.36
N ILE A 308 -4.76 -3.25 24.46
CA ILE A 308 -3.82 -2.17 24.77
C ILE A 308 -2.37 -2.70 24.82
N VAL A 309 -2.15 -3.85 25.45
CA VAL A 309 -0.81 -4.48 25.52
C VAL A 309 -0.27 -4.77 24.12
N GLN A 310 -1.09 -5.27 23.21
CA GLN A 310 -0.65 -5.54 21.84
C GLN A 310 -0.30 -4.26 21.06
N CYS A 311 -1.10 -3.20 21.21
CA CYS A 311 -0.78 -1.90 20.61
C CYS A 311 0.53 -1.31 21.18
N GLN A 312 0.74 -1.37 22.50
CA GLN A 312 1.99 -0.92 23.13
C GLN A 312 3.19 -1.67 22.58
N HIS A 313 3.07 -2.99 22.40
CA HIS A 313 4.12 -3.78 21.76
C HIS A 313 4.33 -3.37 20.30
N ALA A 314 3.28 -3.18 19.50
CA ALA A 314 3.39 -2.72 18.12
C ALA A 314 4.11 -1.36 18.02
N ILE A 315 3.77 -0.41 18.89
CA ILE A 315 4.42 0.91 18.98
C ILE A 315 5.89 0.77 19.41
N SER A 316 6.20 -0.15 20.32
CA SER A 316 7.59 -0.39 20.74
C SER A 316 8.46 -0.94 19.61
N LEU A 317 7.89 -1.77 18.72
CA LEU A 317 8.56 -2.31 17.54
C LEU A 317 8.73 -1.25 16.45
N ASN A 318 7.70 -0.44 16.24
CA ASN A 318 7.69 0.62 15.23
C ASN A 318 6.95 1.87 15.75
N PRO A 319 7.66 2.83 16.37
CA PRO A 319 7.05 4.03 16.93
C PRO A 319 6.38 4.94 15.87
N SER A 320 6.70 4.74 14.60
CA SER A 320 6.14 5.52 13.49
C SER A 320 4.92 4.86 12.84
N TYR A 321 4.54 3.65 13.25
CA TYR A 321 3.43 2.92 12.63
C TYR A 321 2.08 3.59 13.00
N PRO A 322 1.31 4.11 12.03
CA PRO A 322 0.11 4.89 12.35
C PRO A 322 -1.00 4.08 13.03
N SER A 323 -1.21 2.81 12.64
CA SER A 323 -2.28 1.99 13.22
C SER A 323 -2.07 1.75 14.71
N GLY A 324 -0.83 1.53 15.17
CA GLY A 324 -0.55 1.33 16.59
C GLY A 324 -1.04 2.50 17.46
N HIS A 325 -0.82 3.74 17.02
CA HIS A 325 -1.28 4.95 17.73
C HIS A 325 -2.78 5.19 17.59
N GLY A 326 -3.36 4.96 16.40
CA GLY A 326 -4.79 5.10 16.19
C GLY A 326 -5.60 4.12 17.04
N ASP A 327 -5.18 2.85 17.04
CA ASP A 327 -5.86 1.77 17.75
C ASP A 327 -5.76 1.98 19.27
N ILE A 328 -4.57 2.31 19.80
CA ILE A 328 -4.41 2.52 21.26
C ILE A 328 -5.20 3.72 21.78
N SER A 329 -5.29 4.79 20.99
CA SER A 329 -6.09 5.97 21.33
C SER A 329 -7.57 5.60 21.45
N MET A 330 -8.09 4.81 20.50
CA MET A 330 -9.45 4.29 20.56
C MET A 330 -9.68 3.43 21.82
N LEU A 331 -8.74 2.54 22.14
CA LEU A 331 -8.86 1.67 23.32
C LEU A 331 -8.84 2.47 24.64
N PHE A 332 -8.01 3.51 24.75
CA PHE A 332 -8.04 4.41 25.90
C PHE A 332 -9.36 5.18 26.00
N ALA A 333 -9.91 5.64 24.88
CA ALA A 333 -11.22 6.28 24.85
C ALA A 333 -12.34 5.31 25.30
N LEU A 334 -12.32 4.06 24.86
CA LEU A 334 -13.27 3.02 25.30
C LEU A 334 -13.14 2.73 26.80
N ARG A 335 -11.94 2.88 27.38
CA ARG A 335 -11.68 2.75 28.82
C ARG A 335 -12.00 4.03 29.62
N GLY A 336 -12.44 5.10 28.96
CA GLY A 336 -12.73 6.40 29.58
C GLY A 336 -11.50 7.25 29.91
N GLN A 337 -10.31 6.86 29.43
CA GLN A 337 -9.03 7.54 29.64
C GLN A 337 -8.76 8.56 28.53
N VAL A 338 -9.63 9.57 28.44
CA VAL A 338 -9.62 10.56 27.33
C VAL A 338 -8.36 11.45 27.33
N SER A 339 -7.65 11.57 28.46
CA SER A 339 -6.42 12.37 28.53
C SER A 339 -5.22 11.64 27.92
N GLU A 340 -5.26 10.31 27.94
CA GLU A 340 -4.26 9.41 27.39
C GLU A 340 -4.52 9.05 25.91
N ALA A 341 -5.77 9.20 25.44
CA ALA A 341 -6.19 8.99 24.06
C ALA A 341 -5.76 10.11 23.11
#